data_AF-A0A239F6P3-F1
#
_entry.id   AF-A0A239F6P3-F1
#
_cell.length_a   1.000
_cell.length_b   1.000
_cell.length_c   1.000
_cell.angle_alpha   90.00
_cell.angle_beta   90.00
_cell.angle_gamma   90.00
#
_symmetry.space_group_name_H-M   'P 1'
#
loop_
_entity.id
_entity.type
_entity.pdbx_description
1 polymer ?
#
loop_
_entity_poly.entity_id
_entity_poly.type
_entity_poly.pdbx_seq_one_letter_code
_entity_poly.pdbx_strand_id
1 'polypeptide(L)'
;MPGPDLRDAPRLLSEVAQRVTSLAQSEFRLAKAEMTQSLSQARTGIAFYVAALVLAIVALNVLASGVVAWLAVQGLTAVQAAGATGGALLVVAGVLAWAGRRRINAKKLTPKRSLNNVKRDLETLQEMRRG
;
A
#
# COMPACT_ATOMS: atom_id res chain seq x y z
N MET A 1 -15.10 -58.00 22.70
CA MET A 1 -15.28 -56.66 22.09
C MET A 1 -14.57 -56.69 20.75
N PRO A 2 -15.25 -56.51 19.62
CA PRO A 2 -14.59 -56.43 18.32
C PRO A 2 -13.60 -55.25 18.34
N GLY A 3 -12.34 -55.51 17.99
CA GLY A 3 -11.29 -54.50 17.95
C GLY A 3 -11.52 -53.48 16.82
N PRO A 4 -10.88 -52.31 16.88
CA PRO A 4 -10.99 -51.28 15.85
C PRO A 4 -10.71 -51.89 14.47
N ASP A 5 -11.74 -51.85 13.62
CA ASP A 5 -11.74 -52.48 12.31
C ASP A 5 -10.82 -51.64 11.40
N LEU A 6 -9.82 -52.26 10.77
CA LEU A 6 -8.86 -51.56 9.87
C LEU A 6 -9.57 -50.93 8.65
N ARG A 7 -10.84 -51.27 8.44
CA ARG A 7 -11.76 -50.69 7.46
C ARG A 7 -12.24 -49.27 7.82
N ASP A 8 -12.11 -48.84 9.08
CA ASP A 8 -12.54 -47.50 9.55
C ASP A 8 -11.44 -46.44 9.51
N ALA A 9 -10.17 -46.83 9.34
CA ALA A 9 -9.06 -45.88 9.20
C ALA A 9 -9.25 -44.86 8.03
N PRO A 10 -9.77 -45.27 6.84
CA PRO A 10 -10.11 -44.33 5.77
C PRO A 10 -11.20 -43.31 6.19
N ARG A 11 -12.14 -43.75 7.04
CA ARG A 11 -13.28 -42.94 7.49
C ARG A 11 -12.83 -41.88 8.51
N LEU A 12 -11.96 -42.24 9.45
CA LEU A 12 -11.37 -41.28 10.40
C LEU A 12 -10.47 -40.24 9.69
N LEU A 13 -9.67 -40.68 8.71
CA LEU A 13 -8.88 -39.76 7.89
C LEU A 13 -9.75 -38.79 7.09
N SER A 14 -10.88 -39.26 6.55
CA SER A 14 -11.84 -38.39 5.85
C SER A 14 -12.50 -37.36 6.78
N GLU A 15 -12.83 -37.73 8.02
CA GLU A 15 -13.43 -36.80 8.99
C GLU A 15 -12.43 -35.73 9.44
N VAL A 16 -11.17 -36.10 9.67
CA VAL A 16 -10.11 -35.15 10.01
C VAL A 16 -9.85 -34.20 8.83
N ALA A 17 -9.76 -34.71 7.59
CA ALA A 17 -9.61 -33.89 6.40
C ALA A 17 -10.78 -32.91 6.21
N GLN A 18 -12.01 -33.35 6.46
CA GLN A 18 -13.20 -32.49 6.43
C GLN A 18 -13.16 -31.40 7.51
N ARG A 19 -12.72 -31.72 8.73
CA ARG A 19 -12.58 -30.73 9.81
C ARG A 19 -11.48 -29.70 9.55
N VAL A 20 -10.34 -30.12 8.99
CA VAL A 20 -9.26 -29.19 8.60
C VAL A 20 -9.74 -28.29 7.47
N THR A 21 -10.48 -28.84 6.50
CA THR A 21 -11.04 -28.06 5.38
C THR A 21 -12.07 -27.05 5.87
N SER A 22 -12.96 -27.43 6.81
CA SER A 22 -13.96 -26.51 7.35
C SER A 22 -13.33 -25.38 8.16
N LEU A 23 -12.26 -25.67 8.91
CA LEU A 23 -11.52 -24.65 9.67
C LEU A 23 -10.77 -23.69 8.73
N ALA A 24 -10.11 -24.21 7.70
CA ALA A 24 -9.44 -23.38 6.70
C ALA A 24 -10.44 -22.48 5.96
N GLN A 25 -11.64 -22.99 5.64
CA GLN A 25 -12.71 -22.19 5.07
C GLN A 25 -13.23 -21.12 6.04
N SER A 26 -13.32 -21.39 7.34
CA SER A 26 -13.74 -20.38 8.32
C SER A 26 -12.71 -19.27 8.49
N GLU A 27 -11.41 -19.61 8.57
CA GLU A 27 -10.32 -18.65 8.61
C GLU A 27 -10.29 -17.78 7.35
N PHE A 28 -10.48 -18.40 6.18
CA PHE A 28 -10.56 -17.66 4.92
C PHE A 28 -11.76 -16.72 4.87
N ARG A 29 -12.92 -17.14 5.39
CA ARG A 29 -14.11 -16.26 5.48
C ARG A 29 -13.89 -15.09 6.43
N LEU A 30 -13.22 -15.32 7.56
CA LEU A 30 -12.89 -14.28 8.53
C LEU A 30 -11.87 -13.28 7.94
N ALA A 31 -10.77 -13.78 7.38
CA ALA A 31 -9.77 -12.96 6.69
C ALA A 31 -10.41 -12.14 5.55
N LYS A 32 -11.30 -12.75 4.76
CA LYS A 32 -12.04 -12.04 3.71
C LYS A 32 -12.94 -10.95 4.30
N ALA A 33 -13.63 -11.20 5.41
CA ALA A 33 -14.48 -10.20 6.06
C ALA A 33 -13.64 -9.00 6.56
N GLU A 34 -12.52 -9.26 7.23
CA GLU A 34 -11.62 -8.22 7.74
C GLU A 34 -10.97 -7.42 6.60
N MET A 35 -10.53 -8.08 5.53
CA MET A 35 -10.06 -7.42 4.31
C MET A 35 -11.15 -6.55 3.68
N THR A 36 -12.39 -7.04 3.59
CA THR A 36 -13.50 -6.27 3.00
C THR A 36 -13.84 -5.04 3.85
N GLN A 37 -13.82 -5.18 5.18
CA GLN A 37 -14.03 -4.07 6.10
C GLN A 37 -12.90 -3.03 6.01
N SER A 38 -11.65 -3.48 5.94
CA SER A 38 -10.48 -2.62 5.75
C SER A 38 -10.51 -1.89 4.40
N LEU A 39 -10.90 -2.60 3.33
CA LEU A 39 -11.06 -2.04 1.98
C LEU A 39 -12.20 -1.03 1.92
N SER A 40 -13.31 -1.27 2.63
CA SER A 40 -14.43 -0.32 2.71
C SER A 40 -14.01 1.01 3.34
N GLN A 41 -13.28 0.97 4.46
CA GLN A 41 -12.74 2.17 5.09
C GLN A 41 -11.70 2.86 4.21
N ALA A 42 -10.81 2.10 3.60
CA ALA A 42 -9.83 2.63 2.64
C ALA A 42 -10.52 3.28 1.43
N ARG A 43 -11.62 2.73 0.92
CA ARG A 43 -12.37 3.26 -0.22
C ARG A 43 -12.91 4.65 0.06
N THR A 44 -13.55 4.85 1.21
CA THR A 44 -14.06 6.17 1.62
C THR A 44 -12.90 7.15 1.81
N GLY A 45 -11.80 6.73 2.44
CA GLY A 45 -10.60 7.55 2.58
C GLY A 45 -10.02 7.98 1.24
N ILE A 46 -9.87 7.06 0.29
CA ILE A 46 -9.38 7.33 -1.06
C ILE A 46 -10.30 8.33 -1.78
N ALA A 47 -11.62 8.17 -1.68
CA ALA A 47 -12.58 9.11 -2.29
C ALA A 47 -12.39 10.54 -1.76
N PHE A 48 -12.21 10.72 -0.45
CA PHE A 48 -11.91 12.03 0.13
C PHE A 48 -10.56 12.59 -0.34
N TYR A 49 -9.52 11.76 -0.44
CA TYR A 49 -8.23 12.21 -0.98
C TYR A 49 -8.31 12.64 -2.44
N VAL A 50 -9.08 11.93 -3.27
CA VAL A 50 -9.31 12.32 -4.67
C VAL A 50 -10.05 13.66 -4.74
N ALA A 51 -11.12 13.83 -3.95
CA ALA A 51 -11.85 15.10 -3.89
C ALA A 51 -10.96 16.25 -3.41
N ALA A 52 -10.16 16.02 -2.36
CA ALA A 52 -9.21 17.00 -1.84
C ALA A 52 -8.14 17.36 -2.88
N LEU A 53 -7.63 16.40 -3.65
CA LEU A 53 -6.65 16.64 -4.70
C LEU A 53 -7.25 17.50 -5.83
N VAL A 54 -8.47 17.21 -6.27
CA VAL A 54 -9.17 18.02 -7.28
C VAL A 54 -9.35 19.45 -6.79
N LEU A 55 -9.85 19.64 -5.56
CA LEU A 55 -10.01 20.97 -4.97
C LEU A 55 -8.68 21.70 -4.82
N ALA A 56 -7.61 21.00 -4.41
CA ALA A 56 -6.27 21.57 -4.29
C ALA A 56 -5.75 22.04 -5.66
N ILE A 57 -5.98 21.29 -6.74
CA ILE A 57 -5.59 21.71 -8.09
C ILE A 57 -6.36 22.97 -8.51
N VAL A 58 -7.67 23.03 -8.27
CA VAL A 58 -8.49 24.21 -8.59
C VAL A 58 -8.02 25.42 -7.77
N ALA A 59 -7.86 25.27 -6.46
CA ALA A 59 -7.37 26.32 -5.57
C ALA A 59 -5.98 26.82 -5.98
N LEU A 60 -5.07 25.91 -6.36
CA LEU A 60 -3.74 26.27 -6.83
C LEU A 60 -3.79 27.12 -8.11
N ASN A 61 -4.69 26.81 -9.05
CA ASN A 61 -4.88 27.62 -10.26
C ASN A 61 -5.43 29.03 -9.95
N VAL A 62 -6.40 29.12 -9.02
CA VAL A 62 -6.95 30.41 -8.58
C VAL A 62 -5.87 31.25 -7.89
N LEU A 63 -5.11 30.65 -6.98
CA LEU A 63 -4.00 31.31 -6.30
C LEU A 63 -2.91 31.74 -7.29
N ALA A 64 -2.50 30.88 -8.22
CA ALA A 64 -1.54 31.21 -9.25
C ALA A 64 -2.03 32.41 -10.09
N SER A 65 -3.29 32.40 -10.51
CA SER A 65 -3.89 33.52 -11.26
C SER A 65 -3.90 34.82 -10.43
N GLY A 66 -4.16 34.73 -9.13
CA GLY A 66 -4.09 35.86 -8.21
C GLY A 66 -2.68 36.44 -8.08
N VAL A 67 -1.65 35.58 -7.99
CA VAL A 67 -0.24 36.03 -7.97
C VAL A 67 0.15 36.68 -9.29
N VAL A 68 -0.27 36.11 -10.42
CA VAL A 68 -0.03 36.70 -11.74
C VAL A 68 -0.68 38.07 -11.86
N ALA A 69 -1.95 38.21 -11.45
CA ALA A 69 -2.66 39.47 -11.45
C ALA A 69 -1.98 40.51 -10.53
N TRP A 70 -1.57 40.09 -9.34
CA TRP A 70 -0.84 40.95 -8.41
C TRP A 70 0.48 41.45 -9.01
N LEU A 71 1.27 40.58 -9.63
CA LEU A 71 2.51 40.96 -10.33
C LEU A 71 2.24 41.88 -11.53
N ALA A 72 1.15 41.67 -12.25
CA ALA A 72 0.78 42.52 -13.39
C ALA A 72 0.47 43.96 -12.94
N VAL A 73 -0.19 44.15 -11.79
CA VAL A 73 -0.44 45.48 -11.21
C VAL A 73 0.86 46.19 -10.79
N GLN A 74 1.92 45.44 -10.49
CA GLN A 74 3.25 45.98 -10.17
C GLN A 74 4.06 46.41 -11.41
N GLY A 75 3.45 46.40 -12.60
CA GLY A 75 4.06 46.86 -13.84
C GLY A 75 4.75 45.77 -14.66
N LEU A 76 4.66 44.49 -14.26
CA LEU A 76 5.13 43.39 -15.11
C LEU A 76 4.13 43.12 -16.23
N THR A 77 4.64 42.76 -17.42
CA THR A 77 3.78 42.25 -18.50
C THR A 77 3.16 40.91 -18.10
N ALA A 78 2.00 40.57 -18.67
CA ALA A 78 1.31 39.30 -18.39
C ALA A 78 2.22 38.08 -18.58
N VAL A 79 3.08 38.09 -19.59
CA VAL A 79 4.03 37.00 -19.88
C VAL A 79 5.09 36.88 -18.80
N GLN A 80 5.67 38.00 -18.33
CA GLN A 80 6.68 37.99 -17.27
C GLN A 80 6.08 37.56 -15.92
N ALA A 81 4.89 38.04 -15.59
CA ALA A 81 4.18 37.68 -14.37
C ALA A 81 3.80 36.18 -14.35
N ALA A 82 3.25 35.66 -15.45
CA ALA A 82 2.94 34.24 -15.62
C ALA A 82 4.20 33.37 -15.58
N GLY A 83 5.27 33.80 -16.26
CA GLY A 83 6.55 33.11 -16.28
C GLY A 83 7.19 33.02 -14.89
N ALA A 84 7.22 34.11 -14.13
CA ALA A 84 7.76 34.13 -12.77
C ALA A 84 6.95 33.23 -11.82
N THR A 85 5.62 33.34 -11.86
CA THR A 85 4.72 32.54 -11.00
C THR A 85 4.82 31.05 -11.34
N GLY A 86 4.76 30.70 -12.63
CA GLY A 86 4.88 29.32 -13.09
C GLY A 86 6.26 28.73 -12.78
N GLY A 87 7.33 29.51 -12.98
CA GLY A 87 8.69 29.10 -12.62
C GLY A 87 8.83 28.81 -11.12
N ALA A 88 8.30 29.69 -10.25
CA ALA A 88 8.30 29.46 -8.81
C ALA A 88 7.55 28.18 -8.41
N LEU A 89 6.37 27.95 -8.99
CA LEU A 89 5.58 26.74 -8.75
C LEU A 89 6.30 25.47 -9.22
N LEU A 90 7.01 25.51 -10.35
CA LEU A 90 7.82 24.38 -10.84
C LEU A 90 8.97 24.04 -9.89
N VAL A 91 9.64 25.05 -9.32
CA VAL A 91 10.69 24.83 -8.32
C VAL A 91 10.12 24.12 -7.09
N VAL A 92 8.99 24.62 -6.56
CA VAL A 92 8.31 24.00 -5.41
C VAL A 92 7.88 22.56 -5.74
N ALA A 93 7.29 22.33 -6.90
CA ALA A 93 6.88 21.00 -7.36
C ALA A 93 8.08 20.04 -7.46
N GLY A 94 9.21 20.50 -8.00
CA GLY A 94 10.45 19.73 -8.08
C GLY A 94 10.99 19.33 -6.71
N VAL A 95 11.01 20.26 -5.75
CA VAL A 95 11.45 19.99 -4.36
C VAL A 95 10.52 18.98 -3.69
N LEU A 96 9.21 19.14 -3.83
CA LEU A 96 8.22 18.21 -3.27
C LEU A 96 8.33 16.81 -3.89
N ALA A 97 8.48 16.72 -5.21
CA ALA A 97 8.67 15.45 -5.91
C ALA A 97 9.96 14.75 -5.46
N TRP A 98 11.05 15.50 -5.31
CA TRP A 98 12.31 14.96 -4.81
C TRP A 98 12.23 14.49 -3.36
N ALA A 99 11.59 15.28 -2.47
CA ALA A 99 11.36 14.91 -1.08
C ALA A 99 10.45 13.67 -0.97
N GLY A 100 9.39 13.61 -1.78
CA GLY A 100 8.49 12.46 -1.87
C GLY A 100 9.23 11.19 -2.31
N ARG A 101 10.02 11.28 -3.38
CA ARG A 101 10.87 10.18 -3.87
C ARG A 101 11.84 9.70 -2.78
N ARG A 102 12.45 10.62 -2.03
CA ARG A 102 13.32 10.28 -0.89
C ARG A 102 12.57 9.58 0.23
N ARG A 103 11.35 10.00 0.58
CA ARG A 103 10.55 9.35 1.63
C ARG A 103 10.09 7.95 1.23
N ILE A 104 9.69 7.76 -0.02
CA ILE A 104 9.33 6.44 -0.57
C ILE A 104 10.58 5.53 -0.63
N ASN A 105 11.73 6.06 -1.06
CA ASN A 105 12.98 5.30 -1.09
C ASN A 105 13.60 5.04 0.29
N ALA A 106 13.40 5.92 1.27
CA ALA A 106 13.83 5.73 2.65
C ALA A 106 12.96 4.68 3.36
N LYS A 107 11.66 4.66 3.06
CA LYS A 107 10.77 3.52 3.33
C LYS A 107 10.97 2.42 2.30
N LYS A 108 12.23 2.06 2.03
CA LYS A 108 12.61 0.83 1.34
C LYS A 108 11.77 -0.29 1.95
N LEU A 109 10.83 -0.78 1.15
CA LEU A 109 10.03 -1.99 1.32
C LEU A 109 10.96 -3.23 1.28
N THR A 110 12.11 -3.16 1.94
CA THR A 110 13.01 -4.28 2.16
C THR A 110 12.63 -4.80 3.54
N PRO A 111 11.80 -5.86 3.64
CA PRO A 111 11.59 -6.52 4.91
C PRO A 111 12.94 -7.09 5.36
N LYS A 112 13.71 -6.30 6.12
CA LYS A 112 15.00 -6.72 6.70
C LYS A 112 14.84 -7.99 7.54
N ARG A 113 13.62 -8.23 8.05
CA ARG A 113 13.24 -9.44 8.80
C ARG A 113 13.11 -10.69 7.93
N SER A 114 12.71 -10.58 6.66
CA SER A 114 12.46 -11.76 5.81
C SER A 114 13.76 -12.36 5.24
N LEU A 115 14.73 -11.52 4.87
CA LEU A 115 15.99 -11.99 4.30
C LEU A 115 16.88 -12.74 5.30
N ASN A 116 16.85 -12.36 6.58
CA ASN A 116 17.61 -13.06 7.62
C ASN A 116 17.00 -14.42 7.98
N ASN A 117 15.67 -14.54 7.94
CA ASN A 117 14.99 -15.81 8.21
C ASN A 117 15.20 -16.80 7.06
N VAL A 118 15.13 -16.33 5.80
CA VAL A 118 15.42 -17.17 4.62
C VAL A 118 16.87 -17.66 4.61
N LYS A 119 17.84 -16.83 5.05
CA LYS A 119 19.23 -17.29 5.19
C LYS A 119 19.39 -18.37 6.26
N ARG A 120 18.76 -18.20 7.44
CA ARG A 120 18.76 -19.21 8.50
C ARG A 120 18.10 -20.51 8.08
N ASP A 121 17.00 -20.44 7.34
CA ASP A 121 16.30 -21.63 6.83
C ASP A 121 17.13 -22.36 5.76
N LEU A 122 17.93 -21.66 4.96
CA LEU A 122 18.83 -22.31 4.00
C LEU A 122 20.04 -22.97 4.67
N GLU A 123 20.52 -22.44 5.80
CA GLU A 123 21.59 -23.05 6.60
C GLU A 123 21.10 -24.31 7.33
N THR A 124 19.94 -24.27 7.97
CA THR A 124 19.36 -25.46 8.64
C THR A 124 19.00 -26.58 7.66
N LEU A 125 18.55 -26.24 6.45
CA LEU A 125 18.31 -27.24 5.39
C LEU A 125 19.61 -27.85 4.81
N GLN A 126 20.74 -27.14 4.88
CA GLN A 126 22.05 -27.67 4.49
C GLN A 126 22.64 -28.58 5.56
N GLU A 127 22.41 -28.28 6.83
CA GLU A 127 22.81 -29.14 7.95
C GLU A 127 22.03 -30.45 7.96
N MET A 128 20.70 -30.42 7.73
CA MET A 128 19.88 -31.63 7.62
C MET A 128 20.23 -32.53 6.43
N ARG A 129 20.90 -32.00 5.39
CA ARG A 129 21.37 -32.79 4.24
C ARG A 129 22.74 -33.44 4.48
N ARG A 130 23.47 -32.98 5.50
CA ARG A 130 24.84 -33.41 5.81
C ARG A 130 24.94 -34.33 7.04
N GLY A 131 23.84 -34.58 7.74
CA GLY A 131 23.71 -35.62 8.77
C GLY A 131 22.84 -36.76 8.28
#